data_AF-A0A2V9W7H2-F1
#
_entry.id   AF-A0A2V9W7H2-F1
#
_cell.length_a   1.000
_cell.length_b   1.000
_cell.length_c   1.000
_cell.angle_alpha   90.00
_cell.angle_beta   90.00
_cell.angle_gamma   90.00
#
_symmetry.space_group_name_H-M   'P 1'
#
loop_
_entity.id
_entity.type
_entity.pdbx_description
1 polymer ?
#
loop_
_entity_poly.entity_id
_entity_poly.type
_entity_poly.pdbx_seq_one_letter_code
_entity_poly.pdbx_strand_id
1 'polypeptide(L)'
;MPVFEEKQEELEHYETMMGVPRGRLAVTMDTITDAMALVGQHGVYCQSQRWPGKPVMDIQIIMKSLTDAKELIQSVMEELKKKS
;
A
#
# COMPACT_ATOMS: atom_id res chain seq x y z
N MET A 1 12.98 -6.31 14.23
CA MET A 1 12.62 -6.42 12.79
C MET A 1 12.53 -4.99 12.30
N PRO A 2 13.32 -4.56 11.30
CA PRO A 2 13.52 -3.14 10.98
C PRO A 2 12.21 -2.34 10.86
N VAL A 3 11.21 -2.90 10.17
CA VAL A 3 9.90 -2.26 9.99
C VAL A 3 9.14 -1.97 11.29
N PHE A 4 9.32 -2.76 12.35
CA PHE A 4 8.64 -2.52 13.64
C PHE A 4 9.28 -1.41 14.45
N GLU A 5 10.56 -1.12 14.20
CA GLU A 5 11.25 0.04 14.78
C GLU A 5 10.94 1.30 13.97
N GLU A 6 10.98 1.22 12.63
CA GLU A 6 10.70 2.35 11.74
C GLU A 6 9.24 2.84 11.83
N LYS A 7 8.29 1.91 12.00
CA LYS A 7 6.85 2.20 12.03
C LYS A 7 6.23 2.06 13.42
N GLN A 8 7.04 2.18 14.47
CA GLN A 8 6.61 1.90 15.84
C GLN A 8 5.39 2.74 16.26
N GLU A 9 5.42 4.05 16.01
CA GLU A 9 4.34 4.96 16.40
C GLU A 9 3.02 4.64 15.67
N GLU A 10 3.07 4.41 14.35
CA GLU A 10 1.86 4.06 13.59
C GLU A 10 1.32 2.68 14.02
N LEU A 11 2.21 1.72 14.27
CA LEU A 11 1.84 0.39 14.78
C LEU A 11 1.16 0.52 16.14
N GLU A 12 1.74 1.21 17.11
CA GLU A 12 1.12 1.40 18.43
C GLU A 12 -0.26 2.07 18.32
N HIS A 13 -0.37 3.10 17.48
CA HIS A 13 -1.63 3.81 17.25
C HIS A 13 -2.72 2.88 16.69
N TYR A 14 -2.44 2.19 15.58
CA TYR A 14 -3.44 1.37 14.90
C TYR A 14 -3.71 0.04 15.62
N GLU A 15 -2.71 -0.58 16.25
CA GLU A 15 -2.89 -1.80 17.05
C GLU A 15 -3.79 -1.52 18.27
N THR A 16 -3.65 -0.35 18.90
CA THR A 16 -4.52 0.06 20.02
C THR A 16 -5.97 0.24 19.58
N MET A 17 -6.21 0.87 18.44
CA MET A 17 -7.57 1.17 17.96
C MET A 17 -8.29 -0.04 17.34
N MET A 18 -7.55 -0.95 16.71
CA MET A 18 -8.15 -1.99 15.85
C MET A 18 -7.80 -3.42 16.26
N GLY A 19 -6.93 -3.59 17.27
CA GLY A 19 -6.30 -4.85 17.61
C GLY A 19 -5.11 -5.17 16.71
N VAL A 20 -4.18 -5.98 17.21
CA VAL A 20 -2.88 -6.25 16.57
C VAL A 20 -2.99 -6.66 15.09
N PRO A 21 -3.84 -7.62 14.68
CA PRO A 21 -3.88 -8.05 13.28
C PRO A 21 -4.36 -6.94 12.33
N ARG A 22 -5.43 -6.23 12.70
CA ARG A 22 -5.98 -5.16 11.85
C ARG A 22 -5.11 -3.91 11.88
N GLY A 23 -4.46 -3.62 13.02
CA GLY A 23 -3.53 -2.51 13.13
C GLY A 23 -2.31 -2.66 12.21
N ARG A 24 -1.72 -3.86 12.15
CA ARG A 24 -0.62 -4.16 11.22
C ARG A 24 -1.02 -4.10 9.76
N LEU A 25 -2.24 -4.55 9.44
CA LEU A 25 -2.76 -4.43 8.07
C LEU A 25 -3.01 -2.97 7.69
N ALA A 26 -3.41 -2.10 8.63
CA ALA A 26 -3.51 -0.66 8.40
C ALA A 26 -2.15 -0.04 8.06
N VAL A 27 -1.11 -0.31 8.84
CA VAL A 27 0.26 0.19 8.55
C VAL A 27 0.80 -0.37 7.22
N THR A 28 0.43 -1.61 6.87
CA THR A 28 0.74 -2.18 5.55
C THR A 28 0.08 -1.37 4.42
N MET A 29 -1.18 -0.98 4.58
CA MET A 29 -1.90 -0.16 3.60
C MET A 29 -1.25 1.21 3.40
N ASP A 30 -0.78 1.84 4.47
CA ASP A 30 -0.08 3.12 4.40
C ASP A 30 1.25 2.96 3.66
N THR A 31 2.03 1.92 4.00
CA THR A 31 3.30 1.61 3.31
C THR A 31 3.10 1.38 1.81
N ILE A 32 2.04 0.68 1.40
CA ILE A 32 1.71 0.51 -0.02
C ILE A 32 1.31 1.84 -0.66
N THR A 33 0.58 2.69 0.06
CA THR A 33 0.18 4.02 -0.42
C THR A 33 1.39 4.91 -0.68
N ASP A 34 2.38 4.90 0.20
CA ASP A 34 3.65 5.61 0.02
C ASP A 34 4.39 5.10 -1.21
N ALA A 35 4.47 3.78 -1.39
CA ALA A 35 5.08 3.17 -2.57
C ALA A 35 4.35 3.57 -3.87
N MET A 36 3.02 3.57 -3.87
CA MET A 36 2.21 4.02 -5.01
C MET A 36 2.47 5.49 -5.34
N ALA A 37 2.63 6.36 -4.34
CA ALA A 37 2.95 7.76 -4.56
C ALA A 37 4.31 7.93 -5.26
N LEU A 38 5.33 7.20 -4.81
CA LEU A 38 6.66 7.21 -5.42
C LEU A 38 6.66 6.66 -6.85
N VAL A 39 5.97 5.53 -7.09
CA VAL A 39 5.83 4.94 -8.43
C VAL A 39 5.06 5.88 -9.37
N GLY A 40 3.99 6.52 -8.89
CA GLY A 40 3.23 7.52 -9.65
C GLY A 40 4.09 8.71 -10.08
N GLN A 41 4.91 9.25 -9.16
CA GLN A 41 5.87 10.31 -9.49
C GLN A 41 6.90 9.84 -10.52
N HIS A 42 7.45 8.63 -10.37
CA HIS A 42 8.38 8.07 -11.35
C HIS A 42 7.74 7.94 -12.74
N GLY A 43 6.44 7.61 -12.80
CA GLY A 43 5.66 7.55 -14.03
C GLY A 43 5.53 8.89 -14.78
N VAL A 44 5.72 10.03 -14.12
CA VAL A 44 5.72 11.36 -14.79
C VAL A 44 6.92 11.48 -15.72
N TYR A 45 8.10 11.03 -15.29
CA TYR A 45 9.34 11.18 -16.05
C TYR A 45 9.66 9.95 -16.92
N CYS A 46 9.18 8.77 -16.51
CA CYS A 46 9.39 7.51 -17.22
C CYS A 46 8.20 7.20 -18.14
N GLN A 47 8.15 7.92 -19.27
CA GLN A 47 7.07 7.85 -20.26
C GLN A 47 7.32 6.77 -21.32
N SER A 48 6.23 6.18 -21.83
CA SER A 48 6.27 5.25 -22.94
C SER A 48 6.69 5.93 -24.23
N GLN A 49 7.68 5.35 -24.92
CA GLN A 49 8.05 5.79 -26.27
C GLN A 49 6.96 5.47 -27.30
N ARG A 50 6.16 4.42 -27.06
CA ARG A 50 5.08 3.97 -27.97
C ARG A 50 3.78 4.73 -27.75
N TRP A 51 3.52 5.17 -26.52
CA TRP A 51 2.27 5.81 -26.11
C TRP A 51 2.57 7.12 -25.38
N PRO A 52 2.72 8.24 -26.10
CA PRO A 52 3.01 9.54 -25.50
C PRO A 52 1.98 9.92 -24.42
N GLY A 53 2.47 10.40 -23.27
CA GLY A 53 1.65 10.80 -22.13
C GLY A 53 1.18 9.64 -21.23
N LYS A 54 1.64 8.41 -21.48
CA LYS A 54 1.45 7.27 -20.56
C LYS A 54 2.80 6.82 -19.97
N PRO A 55 2.85 6.45 -18.68
CA PRO A 55 4.02 5.79 -18.10
C PRO A 55 4.41 4.52 -18.88
N VAL A 56 5.67 4.06 -18.75
CA VAL A 56 6.08 2.76 -19.30
C VAL A 56 5.22 1.62 -18.74
N MET A 57 5.11 0.52 -19.50
CA MET A 57 4.21 -0.60 -19.18
C MET A 57 4.46 -1.16 -17.78
N ASP A 58 5.73 -1.31 -17.39
CA ASP A 58 6.09 -1.88 -16.10
C ASP A 58 5.59 -1.02 -14.93
N ILE A 59 5.62 0.31 -15.05
CA ILE A 59 5.06 1.23 -14.04
C ILE A 59 3.55 1.05 -13.93
N GLN A 60 2.85 0.90 -15.07
CA GLN A 60 1.41 0.67 -15.07
C GLN A 60 1.07 -0.67 -14.38
N ILE A 61 1.84 -1.72 -14.66
CA ILE A 61 1.66 -3.03 -14.04
C ILE A 61 1.93 -2.96 -12.53
N ILE A 62 3.01 -2.31 -12.10
CA ILE A 62 3.33 -2.13 -10.67
C ILE A 62 2.20 -1.37 -9.97
N MET A 63 1.73 -0.26 -10.53
CA MET A 63 0.60 0.50 -9.96
C MET A 63 -0.66 -0.34 -9.83
N LYS A 64 -0.96 -1.17 -10.84
CA LYS A 64 -2.09 -2.10 -10.79
C LYS A 64 -1.90 -3.14 -9.67
N SER A 65 -0.74 -3.79 -9.60
CA SER A 65 -0.46 -4.79 -8.57
C SER A 65 -0.53 -4.23 -7.15
N LEU A 66 -0.06 -3.01 -6.93
CA LEU A 66 -0.18 -2.33 -5.63
C LEU A 66 -1.63 -1.99 -5.29
N THR A 67 -2.43 -1.57 -6.28
CA THR A 67 -3.87 -1.34 -6.11
C THR A 67 -4.60 -2.63 -5.74
N ASP A 68 -4.38 -3.70 -6.51
CA ASP A 68 -5.00 -5.01 -6.28
C ASP A 68 -4.60 -5.55 -4.88
N ALA A 69 -3.35 -5.35 -4.45
CA ALA A 69 -2.90 -5.73 -3.11
C ALA A 69 -3.64 -4.96 -2.00
N LYS A 70 -3.88 -3.66 -2.17
CA LYS A 70 -4.66 -2.85 -1.20
C LYS A 70 -6.10 -3.36 -1.07
N GLU A 71 -6.74 -3.70 -2.19
CA GLU A 71 -8.10 -4.23 -2.18
C GLU A 71 -8.18 -5.56 -1.41
N LEU A 72 -7.22 -6.45 -1.62
CA LEU A 72 -7.15 -7.73 -0.89
C LEU A 72 -6.90 -7.52 0.61
N ILE A 73 -6.01 -6.61 0.99
CA ILE A 73 -5.74 -6.29 2.40
C ILE A 73 -6.99 -5.70 3.06
N GLN A 74 -7.66 -4.76 2.40
CA GLN A 74 -8.89 -4.15 2.90
C GLN A 74 -9.98 -5.20 3.10
N SER A 75 -10.13 -6.13 2.16
CA SER A 75 -11.05 -7.27 2.30
C SER A 75 -10.74 -8.12 3.54
N VAL A 76 -9.47 -8.42 3.81
CA VAL A 76 -9.08 -9.15 5.03
C VAL A 76 -9.40 -8.35 6.29
N MET A 77 -9.14 -7.05 6.30
CA MET A 77 -9.46 -6.18 7.44
C MET A 77 -10.97 -6.15 7.75
N GLU A 78 -11.81 -6.17 6.72
CA GLU A 78 -13.27 -6.25 6.86
C GLU A 78 -13.72 -7.60 7.43
N GLU A 79 -13.14 -8.70 6.94
CA GLU A 79 -13.42 -10.04 7.47
C GLU A 79 -13.00 -10.20 8.94
N LEU A 80 -11.86 -9.63 9.33
CA LEU A 80 -11.42 -9.62 10.72
C LEU A 80 -12.33 -8.76 11.60
N LYS A 81 -12.88 -7.66 11.07
CA LYS A 81 -13.84 -6.81 11.80
C LYS A 81 -15.15 -7.56 12.10
N LYS A 82 -15.63 -8.40 11.18
CA LYS A 82 -16.86 -9.18 11.36
C LYS A 82 -16.73 -10.29 12.40
N LYS A 83 -15.50 -10.76 12.64
CA LYS A 83 -15.19 -11.88 13.57
C LYS A 83 -14.85 -11.42 14.99
N SER A 84 -14.74 -10.11 15.21
CA SER A 84 -14.45 -9.48 16.50
C SER A 84 -15.71 -8.87 17.11
#